data_AF-A0A9Q4IF82-F1
#
_entry.id   AF-A0A9Q4IF82-F1
#
_cell.length_a   1.000
_cell.length_b   1.000
_cell.length_c   1.000
_cell.angle_alpha   90.00
_cell.angle_beta   90.00
_cell.angle_gamma   90.00
#
_symmetry.space_group_name_H-M   'P 1'
#
loop_
_entity.id
_entity.type
_entity.pdbx_description
1 polymer ?
#
loop_
_entity_poly.entity_id
_entity_poly.type
_entity_poly.pdbx_seq_one_letter_code
_entity_poly.pdbx_strand_id
1 'polypeptide(L)'
;MPAKHADDRGWREKFREWRSTRPFAGGLLMLISGIIMVAPAYFTVQISDLLVMISTISGVSTLLIGALLMMFGIGTWMQPFAATYLGVLGIIVAIIAVPTSNLGGFFIGSLLGIIGGALAIGWERGPKRHRHAASVLAVVVGVGVGAPMLYDEPKVIAQESPTIPPGNPAVIRGEHVELKGSVHATVGLANIGGSQKRTLILTGDELVARNLSLDLPGLPGLGNLTTGPVETRLSRGPVRIEVMGITATPVVAGVPTVPVTVDLNGDLGAVLQQLGIPDARPVPSVAMPDMVMDHVALNNATLELVSLHSQQFRAPSFTLTAIRN
;
A
#
# COMPACT_ATOMS: atom_id res chain seq x y z
N MET A 1 -55.90 -4.54 61.90
CA MET A 1 -55.59 -5.14 60.59
C MET A 1 -55.45 -4.00 59.58
N PRO A 2 -54.25 -3.60 59.13
CA PRO A 2 -54.12 -2.70 57.98
C PRO A 2 -53.95 -3.50 56.67
N ALA A 3 -54.60 -2.98 55.64
CA ALA A 3 -54.91 -3.62 54.38
C ALA A 3 -53.71 -3.89 53.46
N LYS A 4 -53.78 -4.99 52.70
CA LYS A 4 -52.97 -5.25 51.51
C LYS A 4 -53.10 -4.06 50.55
N HIS A 5 -52.02 -3.31 50.35
CA HIS A 5 -51.92 -2.40 49.20
C HIS A 5 -51.77 -3.24 47.94
N ALA A 6 -52.77 -3.20 47.07
CA ALA A 6 -52.66 -3.69 45.71
C ALA A 6 -51.58 -2.86 45.01
N ASP A 7 -50.55 -3.54 44.51
CA ASP A 7 -49.39 -2.94 43.86
C ASP A 7 -49.77 -2.45 42.45
N ASP A 8 -50.49 -1.33 42.40
CA ASP A 8 -50.85 -0.59 41.17
C ASP A 8 -49.66 0.20 40.59
N ARG A 9 -48.42 -0.29 40.80
CA ARG A 9 -47.26 0.23 40.08
C ARG A 9 -47.43 -0.06 38.60
N GLY A 10 -47.66 1.00 37.82
CA GLY A 10 -47.85 0.93 36.38
C GLY A 10 -46.68 0.23 35.69
N TRP A 11 -46.94 -0.44 34.56
CA TRP A 11 -45.95 -1.20 33.79
C TRP A 11 -44.65 -0.40 33.50
N ARG A 12 -44.77 0.92 33.35
CA ARG A 12 -43.63 1.85 33.15
C ARG A 12 -42.69 1.92 34.36
N GLU A 13 -43.21 1.85 35.59
CA GLU A 13 -42.41 1.92 36.81
C GLU A 13 -41.70 0.60 37.07
N LYS A 14 -42.41 -0.53 36.89
CA LYS A 14 -41.82 -1.87 36.93
C LYS A 14 -40.74 -2.04 35.85
N PHE A 15 -40.96 -1.48 34.66
CA PHE A 15 -39.95 -1.47 33.59
C PHE A 15 -38.76 -0.58 33.93
N ARG A 16 -38.97 0.57 34.57
CA ARG A 16 -37.89 1.49 34.99
C ARG A 16 -37.02 0.89 36.09
N GLU A 17 -37.63 0.22 37.06
CA GLU A 17 -36.97 -0.51 38.16
C GLU A 17 -36.22 -1.76 37.64
N TRP A 18 -36.77 -2.43 36.63
CA TRP A 18 -36.08 -3.50 35.93
C TRP A 18 -34.88 -3.01 35.09
N ARG A 19 -35.00 -1.84 34.45
CA ARG A 19 -33.92 -1.21 33.67
C ARG A 19 -32.77 -0.72 34.53
N SER A 20 -33.00 -0.32 35.78
CA SER A 20 -31.95 0.13 36.69
C SER A 20 -31.17 -1.03 37.32
N THR A 21 -31.76 -2.22 37.39
CA THR A 21 -31.15 -3.42 38.00
C THR A 21 -30.38 -4.30 37.02
N ARG A 22 -30.27 -3.91 35.74
CA ARG A 22 -29.59 -4.65 34.66
C ARG A 22 -28.86 -3.71 33.68
N PRO A 23 -27.81 -4.17 32.98
CA PRO A 23 -27.09 -3.41 31.97
C PRO A 23 -27.91 -3.30 30.67
N PHE A 24 -29.15 -2.82 30.76
CA PHE A 24 -30.11 -2.84 29.66
C PHE A 24 -29.62 -2.04 28.45
N ALA A 25 -29.07 -0.86 28.70
CA ALA A 25 -28.55 0.01 27.65
C ALA A 25 -27.36 -0.61 26.91
N GLY A 26 -26.45 -1.28 27.64
CA GLY A 26 -25.32 -1.99 27.04
C GLY A 26 -25.76 -3.14 26.15
N GLY A 27 -26.64 -4.01 26.67
CA GLY A 27 -27.18 -5.15 25.92
C GLY A 27 -28.01 -4.73 24.69
N LEU A 28 -28.81 -3.66 24.81
CA LEU A 28 -29.63 -3.15 23.71
C LEU A 28 -28.76 -2.62 22.56
N LEU A 29 -27.70 -1.88 22.85
CA LEU A 29 -26.81 -1.34 21.82
C LEU A 29 -26.02 -2.43 21.11
N MET A 30 -25.55 -3.46 21.84
CA MET A 30 -24.92 -4.63 21.22
C MET A 30 -25.89 -5.41 20.32
N LEU A 31 -27.15 -5.53 20.73
CA LEU A 31 -28.18 -6.20 19.95
C LEU A 31 -28.47 -5.44 18.64
N ILE A 32 -28.66 -4.11 18.74
CA ILE A 32 -28.87 -3.23 17.57
C ILE A 32 -27.65 -3.26 16.65
N SER A 33 -26.44 -3.26 17.22
CA SER A 33 -25.19 -3.41 16.48
C SER A 33 -25.17 -4.69 15.63
N GLY A 34 -25.46 -5.85 16.24
CA GLY A 34 -25.53 -7.11 15.51
C GLY A 34 -26.60 -7.14 14.43
N ILE A 35 -27.78 -6.56 14.67
CA ILE A 35 -28.85 -6.45 13.66
C ILE A 35 -28.40 -5.61 12.46
N ILE A 36 -27.77 -4.46 12.71
CA ILE A 36 -27.26 -3.59 11.63
C ILE A 36 -26.19 -4.32 10.80
N MET A 37 -25.34 -5.13 11.43
CA MET A 37 -24.32 -5.91 10.74
C MET A 37 -24.90 -7.07 9.90
N VAL A 38 -26.00 -7.69 10.35
CA VAL A 38 -26.65 -8.80 9.63
C VAL A 38 -27.61 -8.31 8.54
N ALA A 39 -28.17 -7.10 8.66
CA ALA A 39 -29.17 -6.56 7.74
C ALA A 39 -28.74 -6.56 6.25
N PRO A 40 -27.50 -6.15 5.87
CA PRO A 40 -27.06 -6.20 4.48
C PRO A 40 -27.04 -7.61 3.87
N ALA A 41 -26.82 -8.64 4.69
CA ALA A 41 -26.81 -10.04 4.26
C ALA A 41 -28.22 -10.60 4.01
N TYR A 42 -29.27 -9.98 4.58
CA TYR A 42 -30.66 -10.39 4.44
C TYR A 42 -31.46 -9.53 3.44
N PHE A 43 -31.09 -8.26 3.27
CA PHE A 43 -31.76 -7.32 2.36
C PHE A 43 -31.22 -7.37 0.91
N THR A 44 -30.55 -8.45 0.51
CA THR A 44 -30.19 -8.67 -0.90
C THR A 44 -31.44 -9.07 -1.67
N VAL A 45 -32.24 -8.06 -2.00
CA VAL A 45 -33.40 -8.16 -2.90
C VAL A 45 -32.91 -8.62 -4.26
N GLN A 46 -33.54 -9.67 -4.80
CA GLN A 46 -33.37 -10.14 -6.17
C GLN A 46 -33.63 -8.98 -7.14
N ILE A 47 -32.58 -8.39 -7.69
CA ILE A 47 -32.67 -7.53 -8.86
C ILE A 47 -32.09 -8.35 -10.01
N SER A 48 -33.01 -8.70 -10.92
CA SER A 48 -32.83 -9.37 -12.20
C SER A 48 -31.40 -9.52 -12.69
N ASP A 49 -31.02 -10.78 -12.87
CA ASP A 49 -30.15 -11.27 -13.95
C ASP A 49 -28.71 -10.76 -14.01
N LEU A 50 -28.12 -10.42 -12.86
CA LEU A 50 -26.68 -10.44 -12.69
C LEU A 50 -26.37 -10.96 -11.29
N LEU A 51 -26.26 -12.28 -11.22
CA LEU A 51 -25.68 -13.02 -10.11
C LEU A 51 -24.19 -12.66 -10.02
N VAL A 52 -23.89 -11.41 -9.65
CA VAL A 52 -22.65 -11.10 -8.98
C VAL A 52 -22.82 -11.67 -7.58
N MET A 53 -22.64 -12.98 -7.49
CA MET A 53 -22.04 -13.60 -6.32
C MET A 53 -20.73 -12.83 -6.11
N ILE A 54 -20.81 -11.72 -5.38
CA ILE A 54 -19.67 -11.18 -4.66
C ILE A 54 -19.34 -12.32 -3.70
N SER A 55 -18.44 -13.18 -4.16
CA SER A 55 -17.91 -14.35 -3.48
C SER A 55 -17.56 -13.96 -2.05
N THR A 56 -18.48 -14.21 -1.13
CA THR A 56 -18.55 -13.52 0.16
C THR A 56 -17.74 -14.31 1.18
N ILE A 57 -16.43 -14.35 1.01
CA ILE A 57 -15.51 -14.69 2.12
C ILE A 57 -15.72 -13.70 3.30
N SER A 58 -16.19 -12.47 3.01
CA SER A 58 -16.61 -11.48 4.01
C SER A 58 -18.02 -11.74 4.60
N GLY A 59 -18.94 -12.39 3.89
CA GLY A 59 -20.35 -12.53 4.30
C GLY A 59 -20.59 -13.47 5.47
N VAL A 60 -19.88 -14.61 5.50
CA VAL A 60 -19.98 -15.58 6.61
C VAL A 60 -19.36 -15.03 7.88
N SER A 61 -18.22 -14.35 7.75
CA SER A 61 -17.49 -13.74 8.86
C SER A 61 -18.31 -12.63 9.53
N THR A 62 -19.01 -11.81 8.74
CA THR A 62 -19.86 -10.73 9.24
C THR A 62 -21.15 -11.24 9.90
N LEU A 63 -21.75 -12.31 9.37
CA LEU A 63 -22.86 -13.00 10.02
C LEU A 63 -22.46 -13.58 11.38
N LEU A 64 -21.28 -14.21 11.47
CA LEU A 64 -20.76 -14.75 12.72
C LEU A 64 -20.53 -13.66 13.76
N ILE A 65 -19.87 -12.56 13.36
CA ILE A 65 -19.62 -11.37 14.21
C ILE A 65 -20.95 -10.77 14.71
N GLY A 66 -21.93 -10.58 13.82
CA GLY A 66 -23.24 -10.04 14.19
C GLY A 66 -24.01 -10.96 15.15
N ALA A 67 -23.96 -12.28 14.93
CA ALA A 67 -24.57 -13.27 15.82
C ALA A 67 -23.93 -13.29 17.21
N LEU A 68 -22.60 -13.21 17.30
CA LEU A 68 -21.86 -13.10 18.55
C LEU A 68 -22.26 -11.84 19.34
N LEU A 69 -22.36 -10.68 18.68
CA LEU A 69 -22.80 -9.44 19.32
C LEU A 69 -24.23 -9.52 19.85
N MET A 70 -25.16 -10.12 19.10
CA MET A 70 -26.51 -10.38 19.58
C MET A 70 -26.52 -11.33 20.78
N MET A 71 -25.73 -12.40 20.74
CA MET A 71 -25.60 -13.35 21.85
C MET A 71 -25.05 -12.68 23.11
N PHE A 72 -24.03 -11.82 22.98
CA PHE A 72 -23.48 -11.06 24.11
C PHE A 72 -24.49 -10.05 24.65
N GLY A 73 -25.21 -9.34 23.76
CA GLY A 73 -26.27 -8.41 24.16
C GLY A 73 -27.36 -9.10 24.99
N ILE A 74 -27.88 -10.23 24.52
CA ILE A 74 -28.86 -11.05 25.26
C ILE A 74 -28.25 -11.60 26.56
N GLY A 75 -26.99 -12.06 26.51
CA GLY A 75 -26.26 -12.56 27.66
C GLY A 75 -26.16 -11.53 28.80
N THR A 76 -25.96 -10.25 28.48
CA THR A 76 -25.93 -9.17 29.49
C THR A 76 -27.28 -8.96 30.17
N TRP A 77 -28.40 -9.25 29.49
CA TRP A 77 -29.74 -9.18 30.07
C TRP A 77 -30.08 -10.38 30.97
N MET A 78 -29.62 -11.58 30.60
CA MET A 78 -29.87 -12.81 31.37
C MET A 78 -28.91 -12.97 32.55
N GLN A 79 -27.64 -12.61 32.36
CA GLN A 79 -26.55 -12.80 33.32
C GLN A 79 -25.87 -11.48 33.64
N PRO A 80 -26.47 -10.63 34.49
CA PRO A 80 -25.88 -9.37 34.90
C PRO A 80 -24.52 -9.54 35.60
N PHE A 81 -24.27 -10.69 36.24
CA PHE A 81 -22.97 -10.99 36.86
C PHE A 81 -21.83 -11.14 35.81
N ALA A 82 -22.15 -11.56 34.59
CA ALA A 82 -21.18 -11.71 33.51
C ALA A 82 -21.09 -10.48 32.60
N ALA A 83 -21.78 -9.39 32.94
CA ALA A 83 -21.90 -8.20 32.09
C ALA A 83 -20.55 -7.57 31.72
N THR A 84 -19.59 -7.56 32.65
CA THR A 84 -18.24 -7.05 32.39
C THR A 84 -17.49 -7.90 31.37
N TYR A 85 -17.56 -9.23 31.49
CA TYR A 85 -16.89 -10.16 30.57
C TYR A 85 -17.52 -10.11 29.17
N LEU A 86 -18.85 -10.12 29.09
CA LEU A 86 -19.59 -9.97 27.84
C LEU A 86 -19.38 -8.59 27.22
N GLY A 87 -19.22 -7.55 28.05
CA GLY A 87 -18.84 -6.20 27.67
C GLY A 87 -17.50 -6.14 26.93
N VAL A 88 -16.46 -6.72 27.54
CA VAL A 88 -15.11 -6.78 26.95
C VAL A 88 -15.10 -7.59 25.65
N LEU A 89 -15.74 -8.77 25.64
CA LEU A 89 -15.85 -9.60 24.44
C LEU A 89 -16.59 -8.89 23.30
N GLY A 90 -17.66 -8.14 23.62
CA GLY A 90 -18.37 -7.32 22.66
C GLY A 90 -17.52 -6.22 22.03
N ILE A 91 -16.66 -5.56 22.82
CA ILE A 91 -15.72 -4.55 22.30
C ILE A 91 -14.71 -5.20 21.35
N ILE A 92 -14.12 -6.34 21.73
CA ILE A 92 -13.14 -7.05 20.91
C ILE A 92 -13.76 -7.45 19.55
N VAL A 93 -14.96 -8.03 19.57
CA VAL A 93 -15.67 -8.43 18.34
C VAL A 93 -16.02 -7.23 17.47
N ALA A 94 -16.46 -6.12 18.07
CA ALA A 94 -16.79 -4.90 17.33
C ALA A 94 -15.57 -4.22 16.69
N ILE A 95 -14.38 -4.32 17.30
CA ILE A 95 -13.11 -3.82 16.73
C ILE A 95 -12.69 -4.67 15.53
N ILE A 96 -12.76 -6.01 15.63
CA ILE A 96 -12.43 -6.94 14.55
C ILE A 96 -13.32 -6.71 13.31
N ALA A 97 -14.54 -6.22 13.52
CA ALA A 97 -15.49 -5.92 12.47
C ALA A 97 -15.13 -4.68 11.60
N VAL A 98 -14.23 -3.81 12.06
CA VAL A 98 -13.85 -2.57 11.35
C VAL A 98 -13.05 -2.83 10.06
N PRO A 99 -11.91 -3.55 10.08
CA PRO A 99 -11.11 -3.81 8.87
C PRO A 99 -11.77 -4.81 7.91
N THR A 100 -12.75 -5.58 8.39
CA THR A 100 -13.38 -6.65 7.60
C THR A 100 -14.52 -6.16 6.70
N SER A 101 -14.89 -4.87 6.77
CA SER A 101 -16.10 -4.40 6.10
C SER A 101 -15.94 -3.18 5.19
N ASN A 102 -16.30 -3.39 3.92
CA ASN A 102 -16.08 -2.45 2.83
C ASN A 102 -17.22 -1.44 2.60
N LEU A 103 -18.28 -1.39 3.41
CA LEU A 103 -19.44 -0.50 3.19
C LEU A 103 -20.07 -0.04 4.52
N GLY A 104 -20.38 1.26 4.61
CA GLY A 104 -20.59 2.04 5.84
C GLY A 104 -21.67 1.61 6.85
N GLY A 105 -22.46 0.57 6.59
CA GLY A 105 -23.37 -0.03 7.58
C GLY A 105 -22.64 -0.76 8.72
N PHE A 106 -21.48 -1.33 8.41
CA PHE A 106 -20.68 -2.07 9.39
C PHE A 106 -19.92 -1.18 10.36
N PHE A 107 -19.49 0.01 9.91
CA PHE A 107 -18.87 0.99 10.79
C PHE A 107 -19.84 1.46 11.88
N ILE A 108 -21.09 1.74 11.50
CA ILE A 108 -22.16 2.09 12.44
C ILE A 108 -22.42 0.93 13.40
N GLY A 109 -22.50 -0.30 12.88
CA GLY A 109 -22.59 -1.50 13.70
C GLY A 109 -21.47 -1.59 14.73
N SER A 110 -20.20 -1.47 14.31
CA SER A 110 -19.03 -1.54 15.19
C SER A 110 -19.07 -0.47 16.28
N LEU A 111 -19.40 0.76 15.94
CA LEU A 111 -19.48 1.86 16.90
C LEU A 111 -20.55 1.58 17.97
N LEU A 112 -21.73 1.10 17.58
CA LEU A 112 -22.78 0.73 18.52
C LEU A 112 -22.35 -0.46 19.40
N GLY A 113 -21.62 -1.43 18.85
CA GLY A 113 -21.10 -2.59 19.59
C GLY A 113 -20.09 -2.18 20.65
N ILE A 114 -19.17 -1.26 20.31
CA ILE A 114 -18.18 -0.70 21.22
C ILE A 114 -18.87 0.08 22.35
N ILE A 115 -19.82 0.96 22.02
CA ILE A 115 -20.55 1.75 23.02
C ILE A 115 -21.38 0.83 23.93
N GLY A 116 -22.04 -0.18 23.36
CA GLY A 116 -22.77 -1.20 24.11
C GLY A 116 -21.87 -1.97 25.08
N GLY A 117 -20.66 -2.33 24.64
CA GLY A 117 -19.60 -2.93 25.44
C GLY A 117 -19.15 -2.07 26.60
N ALA A 118 -18.85 -0.80 26.34
CA ALA A 118 -18.42 0.14 27.38
C ALA A 118 -19.51 0.35 28.45
N LEU A 119 -20.78 0.43 28.04
CA LEU A 119 -21.91 0.54 28.97
C LEU A 119 -22.14 -0.74 29.77
N ALA A 120 -21.87 -1.91 29.20
CA ALA A 120 -21.93 -3.18 29.94
C ALA A 120 -20.79 -3.32 30.96
N ILE A 121 -19.59 -2.81 30.65
CA ILE A 121 -18.44 -2.76 31.58
C ILE A 121 -18.69 -1.76 32.71
N GLY A 122 -19.20 -0.56 32.38
CA GLY A 122 -19.45 0.50 33.35
C GLY A 122 -20.66 0.23 34.26
N TRP A 123 -21.37 -0.85 34.03
CA TRP A 123 -22.51 -1.24 34.84
C TRP A 123 -22.06 -2.10 36.03
N GLU A 124 -22.16 -1.56 37.24
CA GLU A 124 -21.84 -2.23 38.50
C GLU A 124 -23.10 -2.44 39.35
N ARG A 125 -23.22 -3.61 40.00
CA ARG A 125 -24.18 -3.83 41.10
C ARG A 125 -23.52 -3.46 42.43
N GLY A 126 -23.77 -2.24 42.91
CA GLY A 126 -23.38 -1.79 44.25
C GLY A 126 -22.22 -0.78 44.28
N PRO A 127 -21.91 -0.19 45.44
CA PRO A 127 -21.08 1.00 45.56
C PRO A 127 -19.59 0.63 45.59
N LYS A 128 -18.99 0.24 44.46
CA LYS A 128 -17.53 0.08 44.35
C LYS A 128 -17.01 0.55 42.99
N ARG A 129 -16.93 1.86 42.85
CA ARG A 129 -16.35 2.60 41.73
C ARG A 129 -14.92 2.13 41.43
N HIS A 130 -14.74 1.20 40.49
CA HIS A 130 -13.42 0.88 39.95
C HIS A 130 -13.09 1.73 38.71
N ARG A 131 -11.92 2.38 38.79
CA ARG A 131 -11.35 3.39 37.87
C ARG A 131 -11.02 2.90 36.44
N HIS A 132 -11.50 1.74 36.00
CA HIS A 132 -11.13 1.15 34.70
C HIS A 132 -11.97 1.66 33.51
N ALA A 133 -13.11 2.31 33.76
CA ALA A 133 -13.98 2.85 32.70
C ALA A 133 -13.32 4.00 31.89
N ALA A 134 -12.44 4.78 32.52
CA ALA A 134 -11.77 5.91 31.88
C ALA A 134 -10.77 5.47 30.79
N SER A 135 -10.11 4.33 30.99
CA SER A 135 -9.10 3.80 30.06
C SER A 135 -9.73 3.29 28.77
N VAL A 136 -10.92 2.68 28.87
CA VAL A 136 -11.65 2.13 27.71
C VAL A 136 -12.25 3.26 26.87
N LEU A 137 -12.83 4.28 27.51
CA LEU A 137 -13.41 5.44 26.83
C LEU A 137 -12.38 6.24 26.01
N ALA A 138 -11.12 6.32 26.48
CA ALA A 138 -10.03 6.94 25.74
C ALA A 138 -9.71 6.22 24.41
N VAL A 139 -9.84 4.88 24.38
CA VAL A 139 -9.70 4.09 23.16
C VAL A 139 -10.89 4.32 22.20
N VAL A 140 -12.11 4.44 22.74
CA VAL A 140 -13.34 4.66 21.94
C VAL A 140 -13.35 6.01 21.22
N VAL A 141 -12.88 7.09 21.87
CA VAL A 141 -12.82 8.42 21.24
C VAL A 141 -11.74 8.46 20.15
N GLY A 142 -10.61 7.76 20.35
CA GLY A 142 -9.56 7.64 19.33
C GLY A 142 -9.99 6.93 18.06
N VAL A 143 -10.95 5.99 18.15
CA VAL A 143 -11.47 5.23 16.99
C VAL A 143 -12.68 5.93 16.33
N GLY A 144 -13.53 6.62 17.11
CA GLY A 144 -14.77 7.23 16.61
C GLY A 144 -14.62 8.62 15.99
N VAL A 145 -13.62 9.41 16.40
CA VAL A 145 -13.40 10.77 15.88
C VAL A 145 -12.33 10.74 14.80
N GLY A 146 -12.53 9.95 13.74
CA GLY A 146 -11.82 10.11 12.46
C GLY A 146 -10.32 10.41 12.53
N ALA A 147 -9.60 9.94 13.56
CA ALA A 147 -8.17 9.83 13.49
C ALA A 147 -8.02 8.68 12.51
N PRO A 148 -7.54 8.93 11.28
CA PRO A 148 -7.11 7.81 10.49
C PRO A 148 -6.11 7.12 11.41
N MET A 149 -6.30 5.83 11.69
CA MET A 149 -5.14 5.00 11.94
C MET A 149 -4.35 5.06 10.63
N LEU A 150 -3.61 6.16 10.49
CA LEU A 150 -2.53 6.36 9.57
C LEU A 150 -1.47 5.38 10.08
N TYR A 151 -1.69 4.09 9.81
CA TYR A 151 -0.59 3.34 9.24
C TYR A 151 -0.34 4.03 7.91
N ASP A 152 0.37 5.17 7.99
CA ASP A 152 1.16 5.64 6.88
C ASP A 152 2.11 4.48 6.67
N GLU A 153 1.78 3.58 5.73
CA GLU A 153 2.80 2.71 5.18
C GLU A 153 3.96 3.65 4.92
N PRO A 154 5.16 3.42 5.51
CA PRO A 154 6.26 4.32 5.33
C PRO A 154 6.48 4.43 3.83
N LYS A 155 5.99 5.54 3.26
CA LYS A 155 6.08 5.77 1.85
C LYS A 155 7.55 6.06 1.68
N VAL A 156 8.29 5.07 1.19
CA VAL A 156 9.70 5.23 0.85
C VAL A 156 9.72 6.16 -0.35
N ILE A 157 9.72 7.46 -0.06
CA ILE A 157 9.85 8.51 -1.05
C ILE A 157 11.35 8.60 -1.33
N ALA A 158 11.75 8.28 -2.55
CA ALA A 158 13.11 8.55 -3.00
C ALA A 158 13.32 10.07 -2.92
N GLN A 159 14.32 10.50 -2.15
CA GLN A 159 14.69 11.91 -2.07
C GLN A 159 15.67 12.21 -3.19
N GLU A 160 15.42 13.28 -3.96
CA GLU A 160 16.37 13.76 -4.95
C GLU A 160 17.65 14.21 -4.24
N SER A 161 18.79 13.63 -4.61
CA SER A 161 20.10 14.11 -4.17
C SER A 161 20.41 15.42 -4.89
N PRO A 162 20.61 16.55 -4.16
CA PRO A 162 20.85 17.85 -4.78
C PRO A 162 22.21 17.96 -5.48
N THR A 163 23.14 17.04 -5.21
CA THR A 163 24.44 16.95 -5.89
C THR A 163 24.86 15.48 -6.06
N ILE A 164 25.43 15.14 -7.22
CA ILE A 164 26.07 13.83 -7.44
C ILE A 164 27.46 13.90 -6.79
N PRO A 165 27.76 13.08 -5.76
CA PRO A 165 29.06 13.11 -5.10
C PRO A 165 30.19 12.78 -6.10
N PRO A 166 31.40 13.34 -5.91
CA PRO A 166 32.57 12.88 -6.64
C PRO A 166 32.83 11.40 -6.31
N GLY A 167 32.90 10.55 -7.33
CA GLY A 167 33.09 9.11 -7.16
C GLY A 167 32.81 8.33 -8.45
N ASN A 168 32.91 7.01 -8.40
CA ASN A 168 32.50 6.16 -9.51
C ASN A 168 30.98 6.27 -9.71
N PRO A 169 30.49 6.45 -10.95
CA PRO A 169 29.07 6.41 -11.24
C PRO A 169 28.49 5.07 -10.79
N ALA A 170 27.21 5.06 -10.41
CA ALA A 170 26.54 3.83 -10.06
C ALA A 170 26.43 2.96 -11.31
N VAL A 171 26.84 1.69 -11.22
CA VAL A 171 26.78 0.77 -12.37
C VAL A 171 25.49 -0.02 -12.30
N ILE A 172 24.69 0.10 -13.35
CA ILE A 172 23.48 -0.71 -13.55
C ILE A 172 23.77 -1.78 -14.58
N ARG A 173 23.36 -3.01 -14.30
CA ARG A 173 23.39 -4.11 -15.26
C ARG A 173 22.00 -4.72 -15.42
N GLY A 174 21.67 -5.14 -16.63
CA GLY A 174 20.44 -5.85 -16.93
C GLY A 174 20.66 -6.87 -18.04
N GLU A 175 20.03 -8.03 -17.93
CA GLU A 175 20.11 -9.06 -18.96
C GLU A 175 19.34 -8.67 -20.21
N HIS A 176 18.19 -8.02 -20.01
CA HIS A 176 17.33 -7.54 -21.08
C HIS A 176 16.76 -6.20 -20.67
N VAL A 177 16.93 -5.19 -21.53
CA VAL A 177 16.46 -3.82 -21.29
C VAL A 177 15.77 -3.33 -22.56
N GLU A 178 14.53 -2.86 -22.42
CA GLU A 178 13.69 -2.42 -23.52
C GLU A 178 13.10 -1.06 -23.16
N LEU A 179 13.29 -0.08 -24.04
CA LEU A 179 12.75 1.28 -23.89
C LEU A 179 11.65 1.47 -24.93
N LYS A 180 10.43 1.74 -24.48
CA LYS A 180 9.22 1.78 -25.31
C LYS A 180 8.67 3.19 -25.50
N GLY A 181 7.88 3.35 -26.54
CA GLY A 181 7.15 4.58 -26.85
C GLY A 181 8.02 5.61 -27.56
N SER A 182 7.85 6.89 -27.20
CA SER A 182 8.53 8.01 -27.87
C SER A 182 10.01 8.11 -27.49
N VAL A 183 10.84 7.26 -28.09
CA VAL A 183 12.26 7.18 -27.72
C VAL A 183 13.10 8.27 -28.39
N HIS A 184 13.78 9.07 -27.57
CA HIS A 184 14.78 10.04 -28.04
C HIS A 184 16.12 9.87 -27.35
N ALA A 185 17.20 10.01 -28.11
CA ALA A 185 18.57 9.98 -27.63
C ALA A 185 19.28 11.30 -27.95
N THR A 186 19.90 11.93 -26.96
CA THR A 186 20.68 13.17 -27.14
C THR A 186 21.94 13.15 -26.27
N VAL A 187 22.97 13.87 -26.69
CA VAL A 187 24.16 14.10 -25.87
C VAL A 187 23.96 15.38 -25.06
N GLY A 188 24.18 15.31 -23.76
CA GLY A 188 24.11 16.41 -22.81
C GLY A 188 25.41 16.59 -22.01
N LEU A 189 25.35 17.49 -21.05
CA LEU A 189 26.42 17.72 -20.09
C LEU A 189 25.85 17.65 -18.67
N ALA A 190 26.52 16.92 -17.78
CA ALA A 190 26.17 16.82 -16.37
C ALA A 190 27.33 17.29 -15.49
N ASN A 191 27.02 17.93 -14.37
CA ASN A 191 28.00 18.34 -13.39
C ASN A 191 28.22 17.22 -12.36
N ILE A 192 29.37 16.54 -12.45
CA ILE A 192 29.72 15.39 -11.60
C ILE A 192 30.98 15.75 -10.83
N GLY A 193 30.89 15.85 -9.49
CA GLY A 193 32.03 16.21 -8.67
C GLY A 193 32.64 17.59 -8.97
N GLY A 194 31.86 18.53 -9.53
CA GLY A 194 32.32 19.88 -9.90
C GLY A 194 32.88 20.00 -11.32
N SER A 195 32.92 18.92 -12.10
CA SER A 195 33.37 18.91 -13.49
C SER A 195 32.20 18.61 -14.45
N GLN A 196 32.13 19.37 -15.53
CA GLN A 196 31.21 19.10 -16.64
C GLN A 196 31.67 17.85 -17.40
N LYS A 197 30.86 16.79 -17.38
CA LYS A 197 31.10 15.55 -18.13
C LYS A 197 29.98 15.34 -19.15
N ARG A 198 30.31 14.75 -20.29
CA ARG A 198 29.33 14.40 -21.33
C ARG A 198 28.48 13.23 -20.87
N THR A 199 27.19 13.31 -21.18
CA THR A 199 26.22 12.27 -20.87
C THR A 199 25.37 11.95 -22.08
N LEU A 200 24.95 10.71 -22.21
CA LEU A 200 23.92 10.29 -23.14
C LEU A 200 22.60 10.29 -22.37
N ILE A 201 21.66 11.08 -22.86
CA ILE A 201 20.31 11.21 -22.31
C ILE A 201 19.39 10.40 -23.23
N LEU A 202 18.78 9.37 -22.68
CA LEU A 202 17.74 8.56 -23.31
C LEU A 202 16.40 8.91 -22.67
N THR A 203 15.38 9.12 -23.48
CA THR A 203 14.00 9.35 -23.02
C THR A 203 13.05 8.38 -23.69
N GLY A 204 11.98 7.95 -23.01
CA GLY A 204 10.92 7.09 -23.54
C GLY A 204 9.72 7.04 -22.58
N ASP A 205 8.66 6.32 -22.94
CA ASP A 205 7.41 6.29 -22.16
C ASP A 205 7.40 5.19 -21.08
N GLU A 206 8.05 4.06 -21.36
CA GLU A 206 8.20 2.94 -20.44
C GLU A 206 9.58 2.31 -20.60
N LEU A 207 10.24 1.96 -19.50
CA LEU A 207 11.45 1.14 -19.50
C LEU A 207 11.13 -0.19 -18.81
N VAL A 208 11.33 -1.28 -19.52
CA VAL A 208 11.19 -2.65 -19.02
C VAL A 208 12.56 -3.28 -18.96
N ALA A 209 12.92 -3.86 -17.82
CA ALA A 209 14.19 -4.53 -17.67
C ALA A 209 14.09 -5.80 -16.83
N ARG A 210 14.95 -6.78 -17.11
CA ARG A 210 15.00 -8.06 -16.42
C ARG A 210 16.37 -8.28 -15.77
N ASN A 211 16.36 -8.86 -14.58
CA ASN A 211 17.56 -9.13 -13.79
C ASN A 211 18.41 -7.88 -13.62
N LEU A 212 17.77 -6.79 -13.21
CA LEU A 212 18.48 -5.55 -12.93
C LEU A 212 19.33 -5.74 -11.68
N SER A 213 20.59 -5.32 -11.78
CA SER A 213 21.48 -5.15 -10.63
C SER A 213 22.02 -3.72 -10.61
N LEU A 214 22.14 -3.15 -9.42
CA LEU A 214 22.66 -1.81 -9.16
C LEU A 214 23.74 -1.93 -8.10
N ASP A 215 24.96 -1.57 -8.47
CA ASP A 215 26.06 -1.43 -7.52
C ASP A 215 25.91 -0.11 -6.75
N LEU A 216 25.75 -0.22 -5.43
CA LEU A 216 25.70 0.92 -4.53
C LEU A 216 27.13 1.30 -4.13
N PRO A 217 27.62 2.49 -4.52
CA PRO A 217 28.93 2.97 -4.11
C PRO A 217 28.92 3.30 -2.60
N GLY A 218 29.95 2.89 -1.85
CA GLY A 218 30.07 3.16 -0.42
C GLY A 218 31.42 2.75 0.20
N LEU A 219 31.80 3.43 1.28
CA LEU A 219 32.88 3.07 2.22
C LEU A 219 32.21 2.62 3.54
N PRO A 220 32.48 1.43 4.13
CA PRO A 220 33.49 0.41 3.81
C PRO A 220 32.92 -0.88 3.15
N GLY A 221 31.80 -0.79 2.42
CA GLY A 221 31.18 -1.97 1.79
C GLY A 221 30.49 -1.62 0.48
N LEU A 222 30.67 -2.47 -0.53
CA LEU A 222 29.93 -2.42 -1.80
C LEU A 222 28.57 -3.06 -1.55
N GLY A 223 27.48 -2.33 -1.76
CA GLY A 223 26.14 -2.91 -1.76
C GLY A 223 25.78 -3.35 -3.17
N ASN A 224 25.07 -4.45 -3.34
CA ASN A 224 24.47 -4.80 -4.62
C ASN A 224 22.96 -4.99 -4.43
N LEU A 225 22.18 -4.20 -5.16
CA LEU A 225 20.73 -4.31 -5.23
C LEU A 225 20.37 -5.10 -6.47
N THR A 226 19.62 -6.19 -6.34
CA THR A 226 19.12 -6.96 -7.48
C THR A 226 17.61 -7.07 -7.47
N THR A 227 17.00 -7.15 -8.65
CA THR A 227 15.57 -7.41 -8.80
C THR A 227 15.26 -8.90 -9.01
N GLY A 228 16.29 -9.75 -9.12
CA GLY A 228 16.16 -11.16 -9.51
C GLY A 228 15.65 -11.33 -10.95
N PRO A 229 15.32 -12.56 -11.40
CA PRO A 229 14.97 -12.87 -12.79
C PRO A 229 13.59 -12.33 -13.24
N VAL A 230 13.03 -11.36 -12.52
CA VAL A 230 11.70 -10.81 -12.73
C VAL A 230 11.77 -9.49 -13.49
N GLU A 231 10.70 -9.16 -14.23
CA GLU A 231 10.57 -7.90 -14.94
C GLU A 231 10.36 -6.73 -13.97
N THR A 232 11.19 -5.71 -14.14
CA THR A 232 11.11 -4.41 -13.49
C THR A 232 10.63 -3.39 -14.51
N ARG A 233 9.66 -2.56 -14.12
CA ARG A 233 9.02 -1.59 -15.02
C ARG A 233 9.09 -0.19 -14.44
N LEU A 234 9.54 0.76 -15.26
CA LEU A 234 9.47 2.19 -15.00
C LEU A 234 8.43 2.79 -15.94
N SER A 235 7.40 3.42 -15.38
CA SER A 235 6.21 3.83 -16.14
C SER A 235 5.57 5.11 -15.58
N ARG A 236 4.44 5.53 -16.19
CA ARG A 236 3.61 6.70 -15.83
C ARG A 236 4.23 8.08 -16.10
N GLY A 237 5.26 8.19 -16.92
CA GLY A 237 5.80 9.47 -17.37
C GLY A 237 7.04 9.25 -18.23
N PRO A 238 7.66 10.30 -18.80
CA PRO A 238 8.87 10.12 -19.56
C PRO A 238 9.95 9.56 -18.65
N VAL A 239 10.39 8.34 -18.94
CA VAL A 239 11.57 7.75 -18.33
C VAL A 239 12.76 8.48 -18.91
N ARG A 240 13.55 9.14 -18.07
CA ARG A 240 14.79 9.82 -18.48
C ARG A 240 15.97 9.11 -17.84
N ILE A 241 16.85 8.58 -18.69
CA ILE A 241 18.06 7.86 -18.29
C ILE A 241 19.25 8.69 -18.75
N GLU A 242 20.13 9.04 -17.82
CA GLU A 242 21.35 9.77 -18.12
C GLU A 242 22.56 8.93 -17.74
N VAL A 243 23.41 8.65 -18.73
CA VAL A 243 24.56 7.75 -18.57
C VAL A 243 25.85 8.35 -19.12
N MET A 244 26.98 7.96 -18.55
CA MET A 244 28.32 8.33 -19.05
C MET A 244 28.86 7.32 -20.04
N GLY A 245 28.39 6.07 -19.94
CA GLY A 245 28.78 5.00 -20.84
C GLY A 245 27.73 3.92 -20.85
N ILE A 246 27.64 3.22 -21.99
CA ILE A 246 26.76 2.07 -22.17
C ILE A 246 27.49 1.01 -22.97
N THR A 247 27.48 -0.22 -22.47
CA THR A 247 27.87 -1.42 -23.23
C THR A 247 26.68 -2.34 -23.29
N ALA A 248 26.25 -2.73 -24.48
CA ALA A 248 25.14 -3.65 -24.65
C ALA A 248 25.22 -4.35 -26.01
N THR A 249 24.50 -5.45 -26.15
CA THR A 249 24.24 -6.09 -27.43
C THR A 249 22.84 -5.69 -27.90
N PRO A 250 22.71 -4.81 -28.90
CA PRO A 250 21.41 -4.51 -29.48
C PRO A 250 20.75 -5.75 -30.05
N VAL A 251 19.44 -5.83 -29.92
CA VAL A 251 18.58 -6.84 -30.52
C VAL A 251 17.59 -6.08 -31.37
N VAL A 252 17.58 -6.35 -32.67
CA VAL A 252 16.65 -5.74 -33.61
C VAL A 252 15.78 -6.84 -34.19
N ALA A 253 14.46 -6.71 -34.03
CA ALA A 253 13.49 -7.73 -34.48
C ALA A 253 13.80 -9.15 -33.95
N GLY A 254 14.29 -9.24 -32.70
CA GLY A 254 14.62 -10.51 -32.05
C GLY A 254 15.98 -11.11 -32.41
N VAL A 255 16.76 -10.45 -33.28
CA VAL A 255 18.10 -10.92 -33.69
C VAL A 255 19.19 -10.12 -32.95
N PRO A 256 20.05 -10.76 -32.14
CA PRO A 256 21.18 -10.09 -31.50
C PRO A 256 22.22 -9.63 -32.52
N THR A 257 22.71 -8.41 -32.37
CA THR A 257 23.77 -7.83 -33.21
C THR A 257 25.14 -7.95 -32.54
N VAL A 258 26.13 -7.20 -33.05
CA VAL A 258 27.45 -7.08 -32.42
C VAL A 258 27.34 -6.21 -31.15
N PRO A 259 28.05 -6.53 -30.07
CA PRO A 259 28.14 -5.66 -28.90
C PRO A 259 28.64 -4.27 -29.27
N VAL A 260 27.97 -3.26 -28.73
CA VAL A 260 28.32 -1.85 -28.91
C VAL A 260 28.70 -1.28 -27.56
N THR A 261 29.83 -0.61 -27.51
CA THR A 261 30.28 0.17 -26.35
C THR A 261 30.34 1.63 -26.75
N VAL A 262 29.73 2.48 -25.94
CA VAL A 262 29.77 3.94 -26.05
C VAL A 262 30.37 4.44 -24.75
N ASP A 263 31.53 5.09 -24.82
CA ASP A 263 32.21 5.71 -23.67
C ASP A 263 32.34 7.21 -23.91
N LEU A 264 31.61 8.02 -23.13
CA LEU A 264 31.58 9.47 -23.28
C LEU A 264 32.62 10.17 -22.40
N ASN A 265 33.43 9.43 -21.64
CA ASN A 265 34.59 9.96 -20.95
C ASN A 265 35.78 10.20 -21.90
N GLY A 266 35.81 9.49 -23.03
CA GLY A 266 36.89 9.53 -24.01
C GLY A 266 36.76 10.61 -25.09
N ASP A 267 37.60 10.50 -26.12
CA ASP A 267 37.56 11.39 -27.29
C ASP A 267 36.31 11.15 -28.14
N LEU A 268 35.61 12.24 -28.50
CA LEU A 268 34.35 12.19 -29.25
C LEU A 268 34.54 11.58 -30.64
N GLY A 269 35.72 11.78 -31.25
CA GLY A 269 36.05 11.20 -32.55
C GLY A 269 36.04 9.68 -32.54
N ALA A 270 36.54 9.06 -31.45
CA ALA A 270 36.55 7.61 -31.29
C ALA A 270 35.13 7.04 -31.12
N VAL A 271 34.27 7.73 -30.36
CA VAL A 271 32.86 7.35 -30.15
C VAL A 271 32.08 7.43 -31.46
N LEU A 272 32.27 8.50 -32.24
CA LEU A 272 31.59 8.66 -33.53
C LEU A 272 32.03 7.60 -34.54
N GLN A 273 33.32 7.24 -34.57
CA GLN A 273 33.81 6.12 -35.38
C GLN A 273 33.22 4.77 -34.96
N GLN A 274 33.09 4.51 -33.65
CA GLN A 274 32.46 3.29 -33.13
C GLN A 274 30.96 3.20 -33.47
N LEU A 275 30.29 4.34 -33.57
CA LEU A 275 28.91 4.45 -34.05
C LEU A 275 28.78 4.45 -35.59
N GLY A 276 29.90 4.34 -36.32
CA GLY A 276 29.91 4.33 -37.78
C GLY A 276 29.66 5.70 -38.43
N ILE A 277 29.88 6.80 -37.71
CA ILE A 277 29.64 8.17 -38.18
C ILE A 277 31.01 8.84 -38.44
N PRO A 278 31.48 8.89 -39.71
CA PRO A 278 32.82 9.38 -40.02
C PRO A 278 32.98 10.91 -39.99
N ASP A 279 31.87 11.68 -40.04
CA ASP A 279 31.90 13.15 -40.08
C ASP A 279 30.79 13.76 -39.21
N ALA A 280 31.15 14.63 -38.25
CA ALA A 280 30.21 15.45 -37.49
C ALA A 280 29.66 16.60 -38.36
N ARG A 281 28.74 16.27 -39.27
CA ARG A 281 27.93 17.25 -40.00
C ARG A 281 26.47 17.16 -39.53
N PRO A 282 25.64 18.20 -39.72
CA PRO A 282 24.35 18.29 -39.06
C PRO A 282 23.50 17.07 -39.43
N VAL A 283 23.22 16.22 -38.45
CA VAL A 283 22.31 15.09 -38.64
C VAL A 283 20.92 15.71 -38.77
N PRO A 284 20.22 15.57 -39.91
CA PRO A 284 18.83 15.98 -39.96
C PRO A 284 18.10 15.21 -38.85
N SER A 285 17.28 15.92 -38.05
CA SER A 285 16.39 15.33 -37.08
C SER A 285 15.32 14.52 -37.81
N VAL A 286 15.69 13.34 -38.30
CA VAL A 286 14.78 12.36 -38.87
C VAL A 286 14.09 11.72 -37.69
N ALA A 287 12.81 12.04 -37.49
CA ALA A 287 11.96 11.26 -36.60
C ALA A 287 12.03 9.81 -37.06
N MET A 288 12.62 8.93 -36.23
CA MET A 288 12.63 7.51 -36.54
C MET A 288 11.17 7.03 -36.58
N PRO A 289 10.73 6.32 -37.64
CA PRO A 289 9.37 5.79 -37.70
C PRO A 289 9.11 4.84 -36.52
N ASP A 290 7.94 4.95 -35.89
CA ASP A 290 7.53 4.15 -34.72
C ASP A 290 7.73 2.63 -34.91
N MET A 291 7.65 2.14 -36.16
CA MET A 291 7.87 0.74 -36.53
C MET A 291 9.26 0.17 -36.19
N VAL A 292 10.28 1.01 -35.94
CA VAL A 292 11.64 0.54 -35.62
C VAL A 292 11.86 0.41 -34.11
N MET A 293 11.22 1.26 -33.28
CA MET A 293 11.47 1.31 -31.84
C MET A 293 10.69 0.26 -31.02
N ASP A 294 9.59 -0.28 -31.55
CA ASP A 294 8.90 -1.45 -30.96
C ASP A 294 9.76 -2.74 -31.00
N HIS A 295 10.95 -2.69 -31.59
CA HIS A 295 11.78 -3.84 -31.88
C HIS A 295 13.23 -3.72 -31.43
N VAL A 296 13.61 -2.66 -30.68
CA VAL A 296 14.99 -2.48 -30.18
C VAL A 296 15.06 -2.78 -28.69
N ALA A 297 15.73 -3.88 -28.37
CA ALA A 297 16.10 -4.24 -27.00
C ALA A 297 17.62 -4.30 -26.84
N LEU A 298 18.09 -4.16 -25.62
CA LEU A 298 19.50 -4.24 -25.26
C LEU A 298 19.70 -5.47 -24.37
N ASN A 299 20.48 -6.43 -24.86
CA ASN A 299 20.88 -7.59 -24.09
C ASN A 299 22.22 -7.34 -23.40
N ASN A 300 22.38 -7.88 -22.18
CA ASN A 300 23.58 -7.76 -21.36
C ASN A 300 24.06 -6.32 -21.21
N ALA A 301 23.11 -5.40 -20.96
CA ALA A 301 23.38 -3.99 -20.86
C ALA A 301 24.10 -3.68 -19.55
N THR A 302 25.18 -2.91 -19.65
CA THR A 302 25.91 -2.29 -18.53
C THR A 302 25.92 -0.78 -18.76
N LEU A 303 25.40 -0.03 -17.78
CA LEU A 303 25.19 1.40 -17.84
C LEU A 303 25.92 2.08 -16.68
N GLU A 304 26.75 3.07 -16.98
CA GLU A 304 27.33 3.97 -15.99
C GLU A 304 26.33 5.10 -15.71
N LEU A 305 25.46 4.89 -14.72
CA LEU A 305 24.32 5.76 -14.44
C LEU A 305 24.74 7.05 -13.74
N VAL A 306 24.26 8.17 -14.27
CA VAL A 306 24.32 9.50 -13.66
C VAL A 306 23.00 9.81 -12.96
N SER A 307 21.90 9.69 -13.69
CA SER A 307 20.56 9.91 -13.15
C SER A 307 19.53 9.02 -13.84
N LEU A 308 18.54 8.56 -13.08
CA LEU A 308 17.39 7.83 -13.57
C LEU A 308 16.12 8.46 -12.99
N HIS A 309 15.25 8.94 -13.87
CA HIS A 309 14.00 9.57 -13.47
C HIS A 309 12.81 8.84 -14.08
N SER A 310 11.82 8.53 -13.24
CA SER A 310 10.52 7.99 -13.63
C SER A 310 9.46 8.32 -12.58
N GLN A 311 8.19 8.38 -12.96
CA GLN A 311 7.11 8.66 -12.02
C GLN A 311 6.69 7.43 -11.20
N GLN A 312 6.87 6.23 -11.73
CA GLN A 312 6.63 5.00 -11.03
C GLN A 312 7.72 3.98 -11.34
N PHE A 313 8.31 3.42 -10.29
CA PHE A 313 9.22 2.27 -10.35
C PHE A 313 8.52 1.06 -9.73
N ARG A 314 8.36 -0.03 -10.48
CA ARG A 314 7.74 -1.28 -10.02
C ARG A 314 8.69 -2.44 -10.26
N ALA A 315 9.30 -2.97 -9.20
CA ALA A 315 9.93 -4.29 -9.24
C ALA A 315 9.22 -5.25 -8.26
N PRO A 316 8.82 -6.45 -8.69
CA PRO A 316 8.15 -7.44 -7.83
C PRO A 316 9.02 -7.96 -6.68
N SER A 317 10.33 -7.91 -6.81
CA SER A 317 11.29 -8.37 -5.80
C SER A 317 12.51 -7.47 -5.76
N PHE A 318 13.07 -7.29 -4.56
CA PHE A 318 14.36 -6.65 -4.34
C PHE A 318 15.18 -7.46 -3.34
N THR A 319 16.45 -7.65 -3.65
CA THR A 319 17.43 -8.22 -2.72
C THR A 319 18.59 -7.26 -2.60
N LEU A 320 18.90 -6.84 -1.38
CA LEU A 320 20.10 -6.07 -1.06
C LEU A 320 21.12 -7.01 -0.44
N THR A 321 22.26 -7.17 -1.11
CA THR A 321 23.39 -7.94 -0.60
C THR A 321 24.50 -6.97 -0.21
N ALA A 322 24.90 -6.98 1.07
CA ALA A 322 26.09 -6.29 1.52
C ALA A 322 27.31 -7.15 1.16
N ILE A 323 28.17 -6.65 0.27
CA ILE A 323 29.43 -7.29 -0.07
C ILE A 323 30.45 -6.79 0.96
N ARG A 324 30.73 -7.63 1.95
CA ARG A 324 31.82 -7.40 2.90
C ARG A 324 33.11 -7.92 2.25
N ASN A 325 34.05 -7.02 1.98
CA ASN A 325 35.42 -7.39 1.61
C ASN A 325 36.13 -8.10 2.77
#